data_AF-A0A7R9D2B4-F1
#
_entry.id   AF-A0A7R9D2B4-F1
#
_cell.length_a   1.000
_cell.length_b   1.000
_cell.length_c   1.000
_cell.angle_alpha   90.00
_cell.angle_beta   90.00
_cell.angle_gamma   90.00
#
_symmetry.space_group_name_H-M   'P 1'
#
loop_
_entity.id
_entity.type
_entity.pdbx_description
1 polymer ?
#
loop_
_entity_poly.entity_id
_entity_poly.type
_entity_poly.pdbx_seq_one_letter_code
_entity_poly.pdbx_strand_id
1 'polypeptide(L)'
;MGYLNNYVNNIFAGAWEPRDTTPLKPLIALPDTTEIQKCVQLVSCAKRPIILVGSQAILPPNHPDVTKRRLESIGIPCFLGGMARGILGKNSPLHIRHERSRALKEADLVILAGTSCDFRLSYGRVLPHKAVIIAVNRDKIQLYMVSSTLIQEDSRRVKFKYLALAQE
;
A
#
# COMPACT_ATOMS: atom_id res chain seq x y z
N MET A 1 -16.73 4.07 -50.16
CA MET A 1 -16.71 2.90 -49.25
C MET A 1 -15.31 2.30 -49.00
N GLY A 2 -14.23 2.69 -49.70
CA GLY A 2 -12.91 2.06 -49.53
C GLY A 2 -12.09 2.50 -48.31
N TYR A 3 -12.08 3.80 -47.98
CA TYR A 3 -11.24 4.33 -46.89
C TYR A 3 -11.59 3.75 -45.52
N LEU A 4 -12.89 3.74 -45.17
CA LEU A 4 -13.35 3.21 -43.88
C LEU A 4 -13.00 1.73 -43.73
N ASN A 5 -13.18 0.94 -44.80
CA ASN A 5 -12.87 -0.48 -44.77
C ASN A 5 -11.36 -0.72 -44.59
N ASN A 6 -10.53 0.07 -45.27
CA ASN A 6 -9.07 -0.04 -45.16
C ASN A 6 -8.55 0.42 -43.78
N TYR A 7 -9.15 1.48 -43.22
CA TYR A 7 -8.84 1.99 -41.88
C TYR A 7 -9.20 0.97 -40.79
N VAL A 8 -10.39 0.38 -40.86
CA VAL A 8 -10.83 -0.67 -39.93
C VAL A 8 -9.92 -1.90 -40.05
N ASN A 9 -9.63 -2.34 -41.28
CA ASN A 9 -8.72 -3.47 -41.51
C ASN A 9 -7.32 -3.22 -40.94
N ASN A 10 -6.83 -1.98 -40.97
CA ASN A 10 -5.52 -1.63 -40.41
C ASN A 10 -5.53 -1.58 -38.88
N ILE A 11 -6.60 -1.07 -38.24
CA ILE A 11 -6.73 -1.07 -36.76
C ILE A 11 -6.74 -2.49 -36.22
N PHE A 12 -7.46 -3.40 -36.89
CA PHE A 12 -7.58 -4.79 -36.49
C PHE A 12 -6.58 -5.72 -37.20
N ALA A 13 -5.59 -5.16 -37.89
CA ALA A 13 -4.50 -5.94 -38.47
C ALA A 13 -3.77 -6.66 -37.32
N GLY A 14 -3.82 -8.00 -37.33
CA GLY A 14 -3.25 -8.83 -36.28
C GLY A 14 -4.13 -9.00 -35.02
N ALA A 15 -5.40 -8.60 -35.05
CA ALA A 15 -6.33 -8.85 -33.94
C ALA A 15 -6.57 -10.35 -33.69
N TRP A 16 -6.44 -11.16 -34.75
CA TRP A 16 -6.62 -12.61 -34.72
C TRP A 16 -5.31 -13.39 -34.69
N GLU A 17 -4.17 -12.70 -34.64
CA GLU A 17 -2.88 -13.36 -34.46
C GLU A 17 -2.82 -13.96 -33.06
N PRO A 18 -2.46 -15.25 -32.92
CA PRO A 18 -2.25 -15.85 -31.62
C PRO A 18 -1.18 -15.07 -30.86
N ARG A 19 -1.57 -14.49 -29.73
CA ARG A 19 -0.66 -13.82 -28.80
C ARG A 19 -0.61 -14.63 -27.52
N ASP A 20 0.57 -14.64 -26.90
CA ASP A 20 0.69 -15.12 -25.55
C ASP A 20 -0.19 -14.26 -24.63
N THR A 21 -1.21 -14.89 -24.04
CA THR A 21 -2.13 -14.27 -23.09
C THR A 21 -1.83 -14.69 -21.65
N THR A 22 -0.74 -15.42 -21.43
CA THR A 22 -0.33 -15.79 -20.08
C THR A 22 -0.01 -14.53 -19.29
N PRO A 23 -0.39 -14.47 -17.99
CA PRO A 23 -0.11 -13.31 -17.17
C PRO A 23 1.38 -13.02 -17.09
N LEU A 24 1.77 -11.78 -17.35
CA LEU A 24 3.16 -11.34 -17.13
C LEU A 24 3.55 -11.59 -15.67
N LYS A 25 4.72 -12.20 -15.46
CA LYS A 25 5.28 -12.36 -14.12
C LYS A 25 5.57 -10.98 -13.54
N PRO A 26 4.96 -10.58 -12.41
CA PRO A 26 5.23 -9.28 -11.82
C PRO A 26 6.66 -9.23 -11.29
N LEU A 27 7.38 -8.15 -11.58
CA LEU A 27 8.66 -7.85 -10.94
C LEU A 27 8.39 -7.42 -9.50
N ILE A 28 8.85 -8.20 -8.53
CA ILE A 28 8.69 -7.91 -7.10
C ILE A 28 10.01 -7.30 -6.61
N ALA A 29 9.98 -6.01 -6.28
CA ALA A 29 11.09 -5.37 -5.58
C ALA A 29 11.04 -5.77 -4.09
N LEU A 30 12.14 -6.30 -3.58
CA LEU A 30 12.31 -6.57 -2.16
C LEU A 30 12.91 -5.33 -1.46
N PRO A 31 12.49 -5.01 -0.23
CA PRO A 31 13.13 -3.97 0.57
C PRO A 31 14.54 -4.40 0.99
N ASP A 32 15.37 -3.42 1.31
CA ASP A 32 16.67 -3.70 1.92
C ASP A 32 16.52 -4.16 3.38
N THR A 33 17.44 -4.98 3.87
CA THR A 33 17.40 -5.49 5.25
C THR A 33 17.53 -4.36 6.26
N THR A 34 18.34 -3.33 5.97
CA THR A 34 18.51 -2.18 6.89
C THR A 34 17.23 -1.35 7.00
N GLU A 35 16.46 -1.31 5.92
CA GLU A 35 15.15 -0.67 5.87
C GLU A 35 14.13 -1.40 6.75
N ILE A 36 14.08 -2.73 6.64
CA ILE A 36 13.21 -3.56 7.47
C ILE A 36 13.55 -3.38 8.96
N GLN A 37 14.83 -3.37 9.32
CA GLN A 37 15.26 -3.17 10.71
C GLN A 37 14.82 -1.82 11.27
N LYS A 38 14.92 -0.73 10.48
CA LYS A 38 14.41 0.59 10.87
C LYS A 38 12.89 0.58 11.09
N CYS A 39 12.14 -0.07 10.21
CA CYS A 39 10.70 -0.29 10.38
C CYS A 39 10.39 -0.94 11.72
N VAL A 40 11.06 -2.05 12.02
CA VAL A 40 10.85 -2.82 13.26
C VAL A 40 11.14 -1.96 14.49
N GLN A 41 12.25 -1.21 14.48
CA GLN A 41 12.58 -0.29 15.57
C GLN A 41 11.51 0.78 15.79
N LEU A 42 11.05 1.43 14.71
CA LEU A 42 10.01 2.46 14.80
C LEU A 42 8.69 1.90 15.33
N VAL A 43 8.30 0.71 14.85
CA VAL A 43 7.10 0.02 15.33
C VAL A 43 7.23 -0.35 16.81
N SER A 44 8.39 -0.85 17.25
CA SER A 44 8.62 -1.22 18.65
C SER A 44 8.59 -0.03 19.61
N CYS A 45 8.94 1.16 19.15
CA CYS A 45 8.94 2.38 19.97
C CYS A 45 7.59 3.13 19.95
N ALA A 46 6.66 2.75 19.05
CA ALA A 46 5.38 3.41 18.89
C ALA A 46 4.42 3.05 20.04
N LYS A 47 3.77 4.05 20.61
CA LYS A 47 2.78 3.86 21.69
C LYS A 47 1.36 3.72 21.15
N ARG A 48 1.06 4.38 20.02
CA ARG A 48 -0.27 4.38 19.38
C ARG A 48 -0.15 4.18 17.86
N PRO A 49 0.40 3.04 17.41
CA PRO A 49 0.54 2.76 16.00
C PRO A 49 -0.82 2.42 15.36
N ILE A 50 -1.01 2.85 14.10
CA ILE A 50 -2.19 2.54 13.29
C ILE A 50 -1.77 2.12 11.88
N ILE A 51 -2.45 1.13 11.31
CA ILE A 51 -2.27 0.69 9.92
C ILE A 51 -3.46 1.13 9.06
N LEU A 52 -3.19 1.77 7.92
CA LEU A 52 -4.15 2.00 6.85
C LEU A 52 -3.89 1.02 5.71
N VAL A 53 -4.76 0.01 5.57
CA VAL A 53 -4.64 -1.03 4.54
C VAL A 53 -5.48 -0.63 3.33
N GLY A 54 -4.81 -0.48 2.19
CA GLY A 54 -5.40 -0.08 0.92
C GLY A 54 -5.43 -1.23 -0.08
N SER A 55 -6.05 -0.98 -1.23
CA SER A 55 -6.25 -2.00 -2.26
C SER A 55 -4.94 -2.66 -2.74
N GLN A 56 -3.82 -1.94 -2.76
CA GLN A 56 -2.58 -2.51 -3.27
C GLN A 56 -1.96 -3.58 -2.35
N ALA A 57 -2.36 -3.62 -1.07
CA ALA A 57 -1.89 -4.63 -0.12
C ALA A 57 -2.43 -6.03 -0.42
N ILE A 58 -3.50 -6.13 -1.23
CA ILE A 58 -4.15 -7.39 -1.59
C ILE A 58 -4.01 -7.75 -3.08
N LEU A 59 -3.27 -6.94 -3.84
CA LEU A 59 -3.07 -7.22 -5.26
C LEU A 59 -2.12 -8.44 -5.42
N PRO A 60 -2.27 -9.22 -6.51
CA PRO A 60 -1.34 -10.30 -6.84
C PRO A 60 0.12 -9.84 -6.84
N PRO A 61 1.09 -10.69 -6.45
CA PRO A 61 0.95 -12.12 -6.17
C PRO A 61 0.53 -12.46 -4.72
N ASN A 62 0.33 -11.46 -3.86
CA ASN A 62 -0.03 -11.72 -2.46
C ASN A 62 -1.49 -12.16 -2.36
N HIS A 63 -1.72 -13.37 -1.84
CA HIS A 63 -3.07 -13.81 -1.50
C HIS A 63 -3.60 -12.99 -0.31
N PRO A 64 -4.89 -12.59 -0.30
CA PRO A 64 -5.48 -11.84 0.81
C PRO A 64 -5.29 -12.51 2.18
N ASP A 65 -5.36 -13.84 2.26
CA ASP A 65 -5.14 -14.58 3.51
C ASP A 65 -3.74 -14.41 4.08
N VAL A 66 -2.73 -14.24 3.22
CA VAL A 66 -1.36 -14.00 3.67
C VAL A 66 -1.29 -12.61 4.32
N THR A 67 -1.90 -11.61 3.70
CA THR A 67 -2.01 -10.26 4.28
C THR A 67 -2.79 -10.27 5.59
N LYS A 68 -3.88 -11.05 5.68
CA LYS A 68 -4.65 -11.26 6.91
C LYS A 68 -3.76 -11.79 8.05
N ARG A 69 -3.11 -12.94 7.85
CA ARG A 69 -2.24 -13.57 8.85
C ARG A 69 -1.14 -12.62 9.33
N ARG A 70 -0.57 -11.84 8.42
CA ARG A 70 0.48 -10.86 8.73
C ARG A 70 -0.04 -9.67 9.55
N LEU A 71 -1.24 -9.18 9.26
CA LEU A 71 -1.88 -8.16 10.10
C LEU A 71 -2.17 -8.72 11.50
N GLU A 72 -2.64 -9.96 11.58
CA GLU A 72 -2.91 -10.65 12.85
C GLU A 72 -1.63 -10.86 13.66
N SER A 73 -0.50 -11.22 13.02
CA SER A 73 0.79 -11.38 13.71
C SER A 73 1.39 -10.06 14.20
N ILE A 74 1.17 -8.97 13.45
CA ILE A 74 1.63 -7.63 13.84
C ILE A 74 0.81 -7.09 15.02
N GLY A 75 -0.48 -7.42 15.11
CA GLY A 75 -1.32 -7.06 16.25
C GLY A 75 -1.65 -5.56 16.38
N ILE A 76 -1.35 -4.75 15.36
CA ILE A 76 -1.59 -3.31 15.37
C ILE A 76 -3.02 -3.02 14.87
N PRO A 77 -3.76 -2.08 15.50
CA PRO A 77 -5.07 -1.68 15.02
C PRO A 77 -5.03 -1.10 13.60
N CYS A 78 -6.03 -1.44 12.78
CA CYS A 78 -6.02 -1.11 11.37
C CYS A 78 -7.39 -0.62 10.86
N PHE A 79 -7.33 0.22 9.83
CA PHE A 79 -8.47 0.62 9.02
C PHE A 79 -8.33 0.01 7.63
N LEU A 80 -9.40 -0.62 7.17
CA LEU A 80 -9.44 -1.27 5.86
C LEU A 80 -10.15 -0.37 4.84
N GLY A 81 -9.47 -0.09 3.73
CA GLY A 81 -9.97 0.76 2.65
C GLY A 81 -10.00 0.05 1.30
N GLY A 82 -10.89 0.51 0.41
CA GLY A 82 -10.97 -0.01 -0.96
C GLY A 82 -11.27 -1.50 -1.01
N MET A 83 -10.45 -2.24 -1.77
CA MET A 83 -10.60 -3.69 -1.94
C MET A 83 -10.10 -4.49 -0.73
N ALA A 84 -9.32 -3.89 0.19
CA ALA A 84 -8.89 -4.56 1.40
C ALA A 84 -9.99 -4.71 2.45
N ARG A 85 -11.17 -4.08 2.23
CA ARG A 85 -12.31 -4.22 3.14
C ARG A 85 -12.77 -5.66 3.22
N GLY A 86 -12.96 -6.15 4.44
CA GLY A 86 -13.44 -7.50 4.72
C GLY A 86 -12.33 -8.53 4.97
N ILE A 87 -11.06 -8.21 4.70
CA ILE A 87 -9.94 -9.17 4.81
C ILE A 87 -9.79 -9.77 6.22
N LEU A 88 -10.07 -9.00 7.27
CA LEU A 88 -10.00 -9.46 8.66
C LEU A 88 -11.31 -10.08 9.17
N GLY A 89 -12.38 -10.05 8.37
CA GLY A 89 -13.70 -10.51 8.80
C GLY A 89 -14.45 -9.54 9.72
N LYS A 90 -15.66 -9.94 10.14
CA LYS A 90 -16.58 -9.10 10.92
C LYS A 90 -16.09 -8.84 12.34
N ASN A 91 -15.58 -9.86 13.02
CA ASN A 91 -15.33 -9.81 14.46
C ASN A 91 -13.84 -9.63 14.82
N SER A 92 -13.01 -9.21 13.88
CA SER A 92 -11.59 -8.99 14.18
C SER A 92 -11.41 -7.83 15.17
N PRO A 93 -10.66 -8.04 16.27
CA PRO A 93 -10.35 -6.98 17.24
C PRO A 93 -9.40 -5.92 16.67
N LEU A 94 -8.66 -6.24 15.61
CA LEU A 94 -7.72 -5.31 14.98
C LEU A 94 -8.42 -4.35 14.03
N HIS A 95 -9.62 -4.66 13.55
CA HIS A 95 -10.31 -3.83 12.55
C HIS A 95 -11.15 -2.73 13.21
N ILE A 96 -10.62 -1.51 13.20
CA ILE A 96 -11.35 -0.31 13.64
C ILE A 96 -12.22 0.19 12.49
N ARG A 97 -13.52 0.37 12.75
CA ARG A 97 -14.50 0.83 11.74
C ARG A 97 -14.89 2.29 11.86
N HIS A 98 -14.81 2.83 13.08
CA HIS A 98 -15.27 4.18 13.41
C HIS A 98 -14.10 5.06 13.85
N GLU A 99 -14.35 6.35 13.99
CA GLU A 99 -13.40 7.30 14.59
C GLU A 99 -12.01 7.39 13.92
N ARG A 100 -11.93 7.02 12.64
CA ARG A 100 -10.67 7.07 11.85
C ARG A 100 -9.96 8.42 11.98
N SER A 101 -10.71 9.52 11.93
CA SER A 101 -10.15 10.87 12.04
C SER A 101 -9.55 11.15 13.42
N ARG A 102 -10.16 10.65 14.50
CA ARG A 102 -9.62 10.79 15.87
C ARG A 102 -8.37 9.94 16.04
N ALA A 103 -8.47 8.67 15.65
CA ALA A 103 -7.37 7.71 15.69
C ALA A 103 -6.14 8.23 14.92
N LEU A 104 -6.34 8.79 13.72
CA LEU A 104 -5.25 9.40 12.95
C LEU A 104 -4.66 10.65 13.62
N LYS A 105 -5.46 11.54 14.21
CA LYS A 105 -4.95 12.71 14.93
C LYS A 105 -4.11 12.32 16.15
N GLU A 106 -4.46 11.21 16.77
CA GLU A 106 -3.82 10.68 17.96
C GLU A 106 -2.64 9.74 17.64
N ALA A 107 -2.51 9.23 16.42
CA ALA A 107 -1.42 8.33 16.07
C ALA A 107 -0.05 9.00 16.29
N ASP A 108 0.90 8.26 16.87
CA ASP A 108 2.32 8.61 16.86
C ASP A 108 3.08 7.89 15.73
N LEU A 109 2.51 6.81 15.19
CA LEU A 109 2.98 6.10 14.02
C LEU A 109 1.82 5.68 13.11
N VAL A 110 1.91 5.99 11.81
CA VAL A 110 0.94 5.56 10.81
C VAL A 110 1.62 4.77 9.71
N ILE A 111 1.16 3.54 9.49
CA ILE A 111 1.63 2.67 8.41
C ILE A 111 0.62 2.71 7.26
N LEU A 112 1.04 3.21 6.10
CA LEU A 112 0.26 3.19 4.86
C LEU A 112 0.62 1.92 4.09
N ALA A 113 -0.16 0.85 4.30
CA ALA A 113 0.02 -0.43 3.62
C ALA A 113 -0.79 -0.46 2.32
N GLY A 114 -0.16 -0.18 1.19
CA GLY A 114 -0.81 -0.18 -0.12
C GLY A 114 -1.91 0.88 -0.28
N THR A 115 -1.86 1.92 0.55
CA THR A 115 -2.78 3.06 0.54
C THR A 115 -2.10 4.27 -0.09
N SER A 116 -2.76 4.88 -1.07
CA SER A 116 -2.33 6.13 -1.71
C SER A 116 -2.90 7.34 -0.95
N CYS A 117 -2.12 8.41 -0.82
CA CYS A 117 -2.59 9.70 -0.29
C CYS A 117 -3.40 10.47 -1.34
N ASP A 118 -4.58 9.95 -1.71
CA ASP A 118 -5.53 10.61 -2.59
C ASP A 118 -6.58 11.41 -1.79
N PHE A 119 -7.62 11.89 -2.48
CA PHE A 119 -8.71 12.67 -1.88
C PHE A 119 -9.37 11.99 -0.67
N ARG A 120 -9.36 10.65 -0.57
CA ARG A 120 -9.94 9.88 0.56
C ARG A 120 -9.14 10.02 1.86
N LEU A 121 -7.89 10.45 1.75
CA LEU A 121 -7.01 10.89 2.84
C LEU A 121 -6.73 12.39 2.77
N SER A 122 -7.57 13.15 2.06
CA SER A 122 -7.40 14.60 1.85
C SER A 122 -5.98 14.96 1.39
N TYR A 123 -5.40 14.13 0.53
CA TYR A 123 -4.04 14.29 0.02
C TYR A 123 -2.97 14.34 1.13
N GLY A 124 -3.17 13.56 2.20
CA GLY A 124 -2.25 13.46 3.33
C GLY A 124 -2.47 14.51 4.42
N ARG A 125 -3.36 15.49 4.23
CA ARG A 125 -3.65 16.54 5.24
C ARG A 125 -4.24 16.01 6.55
N VAL A 126 -4.85 14.82 6.51
CA VAL A 126 -5.39 14.15 7.70
C VAL A 126 -4.32 13.42 8.50
N LEU A 127 -3.12 13.23 7.93
CA LEU A 127 -2.03 12.57 8.64
C LEU A 127 -1.42 13.57 9.64
N PRO A 128 -1.21 13.16 10.89
CA PRO A 128 -0.67 14.04 11.92
C PRO A 128 0.77 14.45 11.60
N HIS A 129 1.05 15.75 11.66
CA HIS A 129 2.37 16.31 11.39
C HIS A 129 3.48 15.82 12.34
N LYS A 130 3.13 15.29 13.51
CA LYS A 130 4.10 14.79 14.50
C LYS A 130 4.32 13.28 14.42
N ALA A 131 3.47 12.53 13.71
CA ALA A 131 3.65 11.09 13.62
C ALA A 131 4.76 10.72 12.63
N VAL A 132 5.36 9.58 12.92
CA VAL A 132 6.19 8.86 11.97
C VAL A 132 5.27 8.19 10.96
N ILE A 133 5.54 8.39 9.67
CA ILE A 133 4.78 7.75 8.59
C ILE A 133 5.66 6.71 7.93
N ILE A 134 5.19 5.46 7.91
CA ILE A 134 5.79 4.35 7.18
C ILE A 134 4.91 4.10 5.96
N ALA A 135 5.43 4.35 4.76
CA ALA A 135 4.69 4.11 3.52
C ALA A 135 5.20 2.86 2.82
N VAL A 136 4.28 1.97 2.43
CA VAL A 136 4.54 0.75 1.65
C VAL A 136 3.65 0.78 0.43
N ASN A 137 4.23 0.98 -0.76
CA ASN A 137 3.48 1.14 -2.00
C ASN A 137 4.25 0.53 -3.18
N ARG A 138 3.53 0.08 -4.21
CA ARG A 138 4.11 -0.44 -5.45
C ARG A 138 4.62 0.67 -6.35
N ASP A 139 3.99 1.83 -6.26
CA ASP A 139 4.25 2.98 -7.10
C ASP A 139 5.20 3.97 -6.40
N LYS A 140 6.30 4.28 -7.09
CA LYS A 140 7.36 5.16 -6.57
C LYS A 140 6.89 6.62 -6.42
N ILE A 141 6.05 7.11 -7.31
CA ILE A 141 5.52 8.48 -7.27
C ILE A 141 4.61 8.63 -6.05
N GLN A 142 3.77 7.62 -5.78
CA GLN A 142 2.89 7.63 -4.62
C GLN A 142 3.65 7.57 -3.29
N LEU A 143 4.80 6.91 -3.23
CA LEU A 143 5.70 6.98 -2.06
C LEU A 143 6.20 8.41 -1.81
N TYR A 144 6.42 9.19 -2.87
CA TYR A 144 6.93 10.56 -2.77
C TYR A 144 5.85 11.60 -2.47
N MET A 145 4.60 11.37 -2.89
CA MET A 145 3.46 12.26 -2.62
C MET A 145 3.08 12.36 -1.14
N VAL A 146 3.52 11.43 -0.29
CA VAL A 146 3.40 11.60 1.16
C VAL A 146 4.33 12.74 1.56
N SER A 147 3.73 13.94 1.68
CA SER A 147 4.40 15.20 1.98
C SER A 147 5.10 15.13 3.32
N SER A 148 6.38 14.75 3.25
CA SER A 148 7.50 15.08 4.14
C SER A 148 8.64 14.07 3.94
N THR A 149 9.77 14.56 3.43
CA THR A 149 11.11 13.96 3.50
C THR A 149 11.28 12.61 2.80
N LEU A 150 11.76 12.67 1.55
CA LEU A 150 12.83 11.78 1.12
C LEU A 150 13.96 11.92 2.16
N ILE A 151 14.36 10.87 2.87
CA ILE A 151 15.73 10.84 3.40
C ILE A 151 16.56 10.39 2.18
N GLN A 152 17.57 11.08 1.64
CA GLN A 152 18.50 12.14 2.07
C GLN A 152 18.18 12.94 3.35
N GLU A 153 18.82 12.52 4.45
CA GLU A 153 19.13 13.26 5.68
C GLU A 153 18.02 14.12 6.32
N ASP A 154 17.03 13.51 7.00
CA ASP A 154 16.51 14.09 8.26
C ASP A 154 15.70 13.10 9.11
N SER A 155 15.80 13.24 10.43
CA SER A 155 15.93 12.15 11.40
C SER A 155 14.61 11.60 12.00
N ARG A 156 13.46 11.73 11.34
CA ARG A 156 12.15 11.32 11.97
C ARG A 156 11.11 10.66 11.04
N ARG A 157 11.42 10.35 9.78
CA ARG A 157 10.44 9.78 8.83
C ARG A 157 11.10 8.80 7.90
N VAL A 158 10.59 7.57 7.81
CA VAL A 158 11.20 6.53 6.98
C VAL A 158 10.22 6.05 5.92
N LYS A 159 10.62 6.23 4.66
CA LYS A 159 9.86 5.84 3.47
C LYS A 159 10.45 4.55 2.94
N PHE A 160 9.59 3.59 2.58
CA PHE A 160 10.06 2.27 2.16
C PHE A 160 9.54 1.91 0.79
N LYS A 161 10.44 1.32 0.00
CA LYS A 161 10.11 0.73 -1.28
C LYS A 161 9.70 -0.72 -1.02
N TYR A 162 8.40 -0.94 -0.85
CA TYR A 162 7.77 -2.25 -0.60
C TYR A 162 8.24 -2.99 0.67
N LEU A 163 7.32 -3.35 1.57
CA LEU A 163 7.48 -4.57 2.35
C LEU A 163 7.08 -5.73 1.44
N ALA A 164 8.03 -6.48 0.92
CA ALA A 164 7.83 -7.92 1.02
C ALA A 164 7.82 -8.19 2.52
N LEU A 165 6.62 -8.26 3.09
CA LEU A 165 6.43 -8.73 4.45
C LEU A 165 7.29 -9.99 4.57
N ALA A 166 8.30 -9.89 5.43
CA ALA A 166 9.55 -10.62 5.34
C ALA A 166 9.35 -12.12 5.07
N GLN A 167 10.27 -12.64 4.27
CA GLN A 167 10.44 -14.05 3.96
C GLN A 167 10.40 -14.91 5.23
N GLU A 168 9.74 -16.07 5.10
CA GLU A 168 10.40 -17.34 5.48
C GLU A 168 11.42 -17.68 4.41
#